data_AF-A0A7X0EF12-F1
#
_entry.id   AF-A0A7X0EF12-F1
#
_cell.length_a   1.000
_cell.length_b   1.000
_cell.length_c   1.000
_cell.angle_alpha   90.00
_cell.angle_beta   90.00
_cell.angle_gamma   90.00
#
_symmetry.space_group_name_H-M   'P 1'
#
loop_
_entity.id
_entity.type
_entity.pdbx_description
1 polymer ?
#
loop_
_entity_poly.entity_id
_entity_poly.type
_entity_poly.pdbx_seq_one_letter_code
_entity_poly.pdbx_strand_id
1 'polypeptide(L)'
;MSPAGPPIRDPISRHGAGFTLVEMLVVLVILGILGTALAVGIQNRLPGLRLSAAVAALEDELRGRQVEAMVTGQPVAFSLADLRNPRAGAAGRRLRRIAAVDLAIAGADPYQPEAVIFLPGGWSPGARIRLSEGARAVTLRVDWPLGTVHLD
;
A
#
# COMPACT_ATOMS: atom_id res chain seq x y z
N MET A 1 10.61 -91.94 -15.22
CA MET A 1 10.41 -90.85 -14.25
C MET A 1 11.13 -89.62 -14.77
N SER A 2 10.40 -88.60 -15.21
CA SER A 2 10.94 -87.36 -15.78
C SER A 2 10.58 -86.20 -14.85
N PRO A 3 11.53 -85.37 -14.38
CA PRO A 3 11.20 -84.22 -13.55
C PRO A 3 10.67 -83.07 -14.40
N ALA A 4 9.59 -82.45 -13.92
CA ALA A 4 8.94 -81.29 -14.50
C ALA A 4 9.86 -80.05 -14.50
N GLY A 5 9.94 -79.36 -15.63
CA GLY A 5 10.65 -78.09 -15.76
C GLY A 5 9.94 -76.93 -15.02
N PRO A 6 10.67 -75.86 -14.68
CA PRO A 6 10.16 -74.76 -13.86
C PRO A 6 9.10 -73.91 -14.57
N PRO A 7 8.22 -73.22 -13.81
CA PRO A 7 7.19 -72.36 -14.39
C PRO A 7 7.80 -71.13 -15.07
N ILE A 8 7.26 -70.80 -16.24
CA ILE A 8 7.55 -69.58 -17.00
C ILE A 8 7.05 -68.38 -16.16
N ARG A 9 7.95 -67.44 -15.85
CA ARG A 9 7.58 -66.19 -15.20
C ARG A 9 7.13 -65.19 -16.27
N ASP A 10 5.88 -64.77 -16.19
CA ASP A 10 5.39 -63.64 -17.00
C ASP A 10 6.02 -62.34 -16.49
N PRO A 11 6.77 -61.60 -17.32
CA PRO A 11 7.24 -60.28 -16.93
C PRO A 11 6.04 -59.32 -16.90
N ILE A 12 5.71 -58.83 -15.71
CA ILE A 12 4.80 -57.69 -15.56
C ILE A 12 5.43 -56.52 -16.32
N SER A 13 4.88 -56.23 -17.50
CA SER A 13 5.31 -55.11 -18.34
C SER A 13 5.04 -53.81 -17.59
N ARG A 14 6.08 -53.29 -16.91
CA ARG A 14 6.07 -51.91 -16.43
C ARG A 14 6.15 -51.01 -17.65
N HIS A 15 4.99 -50.54 -18.10
CA HIS A 15 4.92 -49.44 -19.03
C HIS A 15 5.45 -48.21 -18.27
N GLY A 16 6.74 -47.92 -18.47
CA GLY A 16 7.31 -46.65 -18.05
C GLY A 16 6.60 -45.57 -18.86
N ALA A 17 5.68 -44.84 -18.22
CA ALA A 17 5.12 -43.63 -18.77
C ALA A 17 6.25 -42.59 -18.86
N GLY A 18 7.01 -42.67 -19.96
CA GLY A 18 8.04 -41.70 -20.28
C GLY A 18 7.38 -40.39 -20.64
N PHE A 19 7.57 -39.38 -19.78
CA PHE A 19 7.18 -38.01 -20.06
C PHE A 19 7.76 -37.60 -21.42
N THR A 20 6.89 -37.16 -22.33
CA THR A 20 7.35 -36.68 -23.63
C THR A 20 8.03 -35.31 -23.47
N LEU A 21 8.99 -34.96 -24.34
CA LEU A 21 9.56 -33.61 -24.36
C LEU A 21 8.48 -32.53 -24.48
N VAL A 22 7.41 -32.83 -25.23
CA VAL A 22 6.25 -31.95 -25.40
C VAL A 22 5.55 -31.71 -24.06
N GLU A 23 5.42 -32.74 -23.22
CA GLU A 23 4.77 -32.63 -21.91
C GLU A 23 5.55 -31.73 -20.96
N MET A 24 6.88 -31.89 -20.91
CA MET A 24 7.74 -30.99 -20.13
C MET A 24 7.67 -29.54 -20.66
N LEU A 25 7.61 -29.35 -21.97
CA LEU A 25 7.44 -28.02 -22.57
C LEU A 25 6.10 -27.39 -22.19
N VAL A 26 5.01 -28.16 -22.25
CA VAL A 26 3.67 -27.71 -21.83
C VAL A 26 3.66 -27.35 -20.34
N VAL A 27 4.28 -28.16 -19.48
CA VAL A 27 4.38 -27.86 -18.04
C VAL A 27 5.13 -26.55 -17.81
N LEU A 28 6.26 -26.32 -18.49
CA LEU A 28 7.02 -25.07 -18.37
C LEU A 28 6.21 -23.86 -18.87
N VAL A 29 5.44 -24.01 -19.95
CA VAL A 29 4.53 -22.96 -20.43
C VAL A 29 3.44 -22.66 -19.40
N ILE A 30 2.79 -23.68 -18.83
CA ILE A 30 1.76 -23.51 -17.79
C ILE A 30 2.37 -22.85 -16.54
N LEU A 31 3.54 -23.28 -16.09
CA LEU A 31 4.24 -22.67 -14.95
C LEU A 31 4.65 -21.22 -15.24
N GLY A 32 5.07 -20.92 -16.47
CA GLY A 32 5.37 -19.56 -16.92
C GLY A 32 4.13 -18.67 -16.87
N ILE A 33 3.00 -19.13 -17.41
CA ILE A 33 1.72 -18.42 -17.36
C ILE A 33 1.27 -18.23 -15.91
N LEU A 34 1.31 -19.28 -15.09
CA LEU A 34 0.90 -19.22 -13.69
C LEU A 34 1.81 -18.25 -12.89
N GLY A 35 3.12 -18.30 -13.11
CA GLY A 35 4.08 -17.39 -12.49
C GLY A 35 3.82 -15.93 -12.86
N THR A 36 3.52 -15.64 -14.13
CA THR A 36 3.21 -14.27 -14.59
C THR A 36 1.90 -13.74 -13.99
N ALA A 37 0.86 -14.58 -13.90
CA ALA A 37 -0.42 -14.20 -13.31
C ALA A 37 -0.29 -13.85 -11.82
N LEU A 38 0.53 -14.60 -11.08
CA LEU A 38 0.81 -14.33 -9.66
C LEU A 38 1.60 -13.01 -9.46
N ALA A 39 2.59 -12.75 -10.32
CA ALA A 39 3.39 -11.52 -10.27
C ALA A 39 2.54 -10.26 -10.46
N VAL A 40 1.65 -10.25 -11.47
CA VAL A 40 0.72 -9.13 -11.73
C VAL A 40 -0.26 -8.95 -10.57
N GLY A 41 -0.75 -10.04 -9.98
CA GLY A 41 -1.65 -10.01 -8.83
C GLY A 41 -1.03 -9.32 -7.59
N ILE A 42 0.26 -9.56 -7.31
CA ILE A 42 0.98 -8.94 -6.20
C ILE A 42 1.23 -7.44 -6.48
N GLN A 43 1.63 -7.10 -7.70
CA GLN A 43 1.85 -5.72 -8.13
C GLN A 43 0.58 -4.85 -8.00
N ASN A 44 -0.61 -5.41 -8.20
CA ASN A 44 -1.87 -4.67 -8.06
C ASN A 44 -2.33 -4.44 -6.61
N ARG A 45 -1.79 -5.20 -5.64
CA ARG A 45 -2.12 -5.06 -4.20
C ARG A 45 -1.21 -4.10 -3.45
N LEU A 46 0.07 -4.01 -3.85
CA LEU A 46 1.07 -3.14 -3.22
C LEU A 46 0.66 -1.65 -3.15
N PRO A 47 0.06 -1.04 -4.21
CA PRO A 47 -0.38 0.35 -4.14
C PRO A 47 -1.49 0.59 -3.12
N GLY A 48 -2.39 -0.39 -2.91
CA GLY A 48 -3.45 -0.28 -1.91
C GLY A 48 -2.88 -0.19 -0.49
N LEU A 49 -1.90 -1.04 -0.17
CA LEU A 49 -1.24 -1.05 1.13
C LEU A 49 -0.43 0.23 1.38
N ARG A 50 0.23 0.77 0.35
CA ARG A 50 0.96 2.03 0.43
C ARG A 50 0.03 3.21 0.68
N LEU A 51 -1.08 3.30 -0.05
CA LEU A 51 -2.07 4.35 0.13
C LEU A 51 -2.66 4.32 1.55
N SER A 52 -3.06 3.15 2.06
CA SER A 52 -3.55 3.02 3.44
C SER A 52 -2.49 3.40 4.48
N ALA A 53 -1.21 3.03 4.26
CA ALA A 53 -0.13 3.42 5.16
C ALA A 53 0.16 4.94 5.11
N ALA A 54 -0.01 5.57 3.95
CA ALA A 54 0.13 7.02 3.77
C ALA A 54 -0.99 7.77 4.49
N VAL A 55 -2.24 7.29 4.37
CA VAL A 55 -3.41 7.80 5.10
C VAL A 55 -3.15 7.77 6.60
N ALA A 56 -2.77 6.62 7.16
CA ALA A 56 -2.50 6.49 8.58
C ALA A 56 -1.36 7.39 9.08
N ALA A 57 -0.30 7.54 8.27
CA ALA A 57 0.82 8.43 8.62
C ALA A 57 0.43 9.92 8.57
N LEU A 58 -0.47 10.30 7.65
CA LEU A 58 -1.01 11.65 7.56
C LEU A 58 -1.93 11.95 8.75
N GLU A 59 -2.81 11.02 9.14
CA GLU A 59 -3.66 11.16 10.32
C GLU A 59 -2.85 11.39 11.60
N ASP A 60 -1.77 10.61 11.78
CA ASP A 60 -0.87 10.74 12.93
C ASP A 60 -0.16 12.10 12.96
N GLU A 61 0.34 12.57 11.81
CA GLU A 61 0.99 13.89 11.71
C GLU A 61 0.00 15.04 12.00
N LEU A 62 -1.22 14.98 11.43
CA LEU A 62 -2.25 15.98 11.66
C LEU A 62 -2.67 16.02 13.14
N ARG A 63 -2.86 14.86 13.77
CA ARG A 63 -3.15 14.77 15.21
C ARG A 63 -1.99 15.32 16.05
N GLY A 64 -0.75 15.07 15.66
CA GLY A 64 0.42 15.66 16.30
C GLY A 64 0.41 17.18 16.30
N ARG A 65 0.13 17.80 15.13
CA ARG A 65 0.02 19.26 14.98
C ARG A 65 -1.15 19.84 15.76
N GLN A 66 -2.26 19.11 15.81
CA GLN A 66 -3.43 19.47 16.63
C GLN A 66 -3.06 19.56 18.11
N VAL A 67 -2.39 18.54 18.65
CA VAL A 67 -1.93 18.52 20.05
C VAL A 67 -0.88 19.60 20.30
N GLU A 68 0.03 19.83 19.36
CA GLU A 68 1.04 20.89 19.46
C GLU A 68 0.40 22.27 19.57
N ALA A 69 -0.62 22.56 18.74
CA ALA A 69 -1.35 23.82 18.81
C ALA A 69 -2.06 24.01 20.16
N MET A 70 -2.66 22.94 20.71
CA MET A 70 -3.30 22.95 22.03
C MET A 70 -2.29 23.22 23.15
N VAL A 71 -1.13 22.55 23.12
CA VAL A 71 -0.12 22.63 24.18
C VAL A 71 0.64 23.95 24.14
N THR A 72 1.00 24.42 22.94
CA THR A 72 1.74 25.68 22.76
C THR A 72 0.85 26.91 22.86
N GLY A 73 -0.46 26.74 22.67
CA GLY A 73 -1.41 27.85 22.58
C GLY A 73 -1.20 28.72 21.34
N GLN A 74 -0.47 28.23 20.33
CA GLN A 74 -0.17 28.94 19.09
C GLN A 74 -0.77 28.22 17.89
N PRO A 75 -1.14 28.93 16.81
CA PRO A 75 -1.53 28.28 15.56
C PRO A 75 -0.38 27.45 14.98
N VAL A 76 -0.66 26.21 14.59
CA VAL A 76 0.30 25.30 13.96
C VAL A 76 -0.23 24.89 12.59
N ALA A 77 0.56 25.14 11.55
CA ALA A 77 0.22 24.75 10.19
C ALA A 77 0.88 23.42 9.80
N PHE A 78 0.22 22.65 8.94
CA PHE A 78 0.79 21.53 8.18
C PHE A 78 0.73 21.84 6.70
N SER A 79 1.87 21.78 6.02
CA SER A 79 1.99 22.06 4.58
C SER A 79 2.83 21.01 3.85
N LEU A 80 2.76 20.98 2.52
CA LEU A 80 3.65 20.12 1.72
C LEU A 80 5.14 20.43 1.94
N ALA A 81 5.49 21.66 2.28
CA ALA A 81 6.87 22.06 2.57
C ALA A 81 7.43 21.32 3.81
N ASP A 82 6.57 21.00 4.79
CA ASP A 82 6.98 20.27 5.99
C ASP A 82 7.40 18.82 5.69
N LEU A 83 6.83 18.20 4.65
CA LEU A 83 7.21 16.86 4.21
C LEU A 83 8.62 16.83 3.63
N ARG A 84 9.00 17.94 2.98
CA ARG A 84 10.34 18.15 2.43
C ARG A 84 11.35 18.51 3.52
N ASN A 85 10.89 18.91 4.71
CA ASN A 85 11.77 19.25 5.81
C ASN A 85 12.45 17.98 6.39
N PRO A 86 13.79 17.86 6.32
CA PRO A 86 14.50 16.73 6.90
C PRO A 86 14.36 16.66 8.43
N ARG A 87 14.03 17.78 9.09
CA ARG A 87 13.79 17.87 10.53
C ARG A 87 12.35 17.52 10.95
N ALA A 88 11.49 17.14 10.00
CA ALA A 88 10.15 16.66 10.32
C ALA A 88 10.19 15.51 11.34
N GLY A 89 9.15 15.44 12.18
CA GLY A 89 8.98 14.40 13.19
C GLY A 89 8.93 12.98 12.61
N ALA A 90 8.80 11.97 13.48
CA ALA A 90 8.78 10.58 13.05
C ALA A 90 7.67 10.28 12.02
N ALA A 91 6.49 10.88 12.21
CA ALA A 91 5.35 10.77 11.30
C ALA A 91 5.64 11.44 9.94
N GLY A 92 6.08 12.70 9.90
CA GLY A 92 6.47 13.38 8.65
C GLY A 92 7.58 12.65 7.87
N ARG A 93 8.56 12.02 8.55
CA ARG A 93 9.57 11.16 7.88
C ARG A 93 8.97 9.89 7.31
N ARG A 94 8.02 9.26 8.03
CA ARG A 94 7.30 8.07 7.56
C ARG A 94 6.45 8.44 6.34
N LEU A 95 5.71 9.54 6.40
CA LEU A 95 4.90 10.04 5.30
C LEU A 95 5.77 10.33 4.07
N ARG A 96 6.93 11.00 4.21
CA ARG A 96 7.90 11.19 3.11
C ARG A 96 8.39 9.88 2.50
N ARG A 97 8.63 8.84 3.32
CA ARG A 97 9.09 7.53 2.83
C ARG A 97 8.01 6.78 2.07
N ILE A 98 6.74 6.98 2.44
CA ILE A 98 5.57 6.36 1.79
C ILE A 98 5.09 7.20 0.60
N ALA A 99 5.43 8.50 0.54
CA ALA A 99 5.05 9.49 -0.47
C ALA A 99 5.67 9.29 -1.87
N ALA A 100 5.74 8.05 -2.35
CA ALA A 100 5.59 7.79 -3.79
C ALA A 100 4.18 8.17 -4.30
N VAL A 101 3.31 8.58 -3.38
CA VAL A 101 1.94 9.03 -3.56
C VAL A 101 1.94 10.56 -3.71
N ASP A 102 1.31 11.07 -4.76
CA ASP A 102 1.07 12.50 -4.96
C ASP A 102 0.12 13.03 -3.90
N LEU A 103 0.49 14.13 -3.24
CA LEU A 103 -0.30 14.79 -2.21
C LEU A 103 -0.75 16.16 -2.71
N ALA A 104 -2.02 16.50 -2.54
CA ALA A 104 -2.54 17.85 -2.77
C ALA A 104 -3.36 18.30 -1.57
N ILE A 105 -3.14 19.53 -1.10
CA ILE A 105 -3.86 20.12 0.03
C ILE A 105 -4.70 21.28 -0.49
N ALA A 106 -5.97 21.31 -0.11
CA ALA A 106 -6.89 22.43 -0.29
C ALA A 106 -7.43 22.84 1.09
N GLY A 107 -6.71 23.75 1.73
CA GLY A 107 -7.07 24.38 2.99
C GLY A 107 -8.19 25.41 2.83
N ALA A 108 -8.94 25.63 3.91
CA ALA A 108 -10.00 26.64 3.94
C ALA A 108 -9.49 28.08 4.17
N ASP A 109 -8.23 28.26 4.57
CA ASP A 109 -7.62 29.59 4.71
C ASP A 109 -7.18 30.13 3.33
N PRO A 110 -7.76 31.25 2.85
CA PRO A 110 -7.41 31.82 1.54
C PRO A 110 -5.98 32.38 1.48
N TYR A 111 -5.35 32.69 2.60
CA TYR A 111 -3.96 33.15 2.65
C TYR A 111 -2.96 32.00 2.66
N GLN A 112 -3.40 30.79 3.04
CA GLN A 112 -2.58 29.57 3.07
C GLN A 112 -3.36 28.36 2.49
N PRO A 113 -3.71 28.40 1.19
CA PRO A 113 -4.58 27.40 0.58
C PRO A 113 -3.96 26.00 0.48
N GLU A 114 -2.63 25.89 0.60
CA GLU A 114 -1.89 24.61 0.58
C GLU A 114 -1.51 24.13 1.99
N ALA A 115 -2.17 24.66 3.02
CA ALA A 115 -1.91 24.29 4.41
C ALA A 115 -3.18 23.92 5.17
N VAL A 116 -3.01 23.05 6.17
CA VAL A 116 -4.01 22.78 7.20
C VAL A 116 -3.57 23.51 8.46
N ILE A 117 -4.39 24.42 8.97
CA ILE A 117 -4.07 25.20 10.15
C ILE A 117 -4.87 24.64 11.33
N PHE A 118 -4.17 24.33 12.42
CA PHE A 118 -4.73 24.01 13.73
C PHE A 118 -4.58 25.21 14.64
N LEU A 119 -5.68 25.61 15.27
CA LEU A 119 -5.74 26.77 16.15
C LEU A 119 -5.53 26.36 17.61
N PRO A 120 -5.27 27.31 18.54
CA PRO A 120 -4.93 27.02 19.95
C PRO A 120 -5.95 26.16 20.75
N GLY A 121 -7.15 25.93 20.23
CA GLY A 121 -8.12 24.97 20.79
C GLY A 121 -8.14 23.60 20.07
N GLY A 122 -7.16 23.33 19.22
CA GLY A 122 -7.04 22.12 18.39
C GLY A 122 -8.07 22.00 17.27
N TRP A 123 -8.75 23.08 16.92
CA TRP A 123 -9.76 23.09 15.88
C TRP A 123 -9.17 23.66 14.60
N SER A 124 -9.65 23.19 13.44
CA SER A 124 -9.13 23.59 12.12
C SER A 124 -10.25 24.15 11.25
N PRO A 125 -10.07 25.25 10.50
CA PRO A 125 -11.09 25.77 9.58
C PRO A 125 -11.56 24.77 8.50
N GLY A 126 -10.85 23.65 8.36
CA GLY A 126 -11.15 22.57 7.43
C GLY A 126 -10.12 22.51 6.31
N ALA A 127 -9.93 21.29 5.78
CA ALA A 127 -9.09 21.06 4.62
C ALA A 127 -9.50 19.77 3.90
N ARG A 128 -9.26 19.74 2.59
CA ARG A 128 -9.29 18.52 1.81
C ARG A 128 -7.87 18.14 1.43
N ILE A 129 -7.50 16.90 1.70
CA ILE A 129 -6.18 16.38 1.36
C ILE A 129 -6.37 15.19 0.45
N ARG A 130 -5.88 15.29 -0.79
CA ARG A 130 -5.97 14.22 -1.78
C ARG A 130 -4.62 13.50 -1.83
N LEU A 131 -4.66 12.18 -1.70
CA LEU A 131 -3.54 11.27 -1.95
C LEU A 131 -3.81 10.46 -3.22
N SER A 132 -2.87 10.40 -4.15
CA SER A 132 -2.98 9.57 -5.36
C SER A 132 -1.72 8.78 -5.68
N GLU A 133 -1.88 7.49 -6.01
CA GLU A 133 -0.81 6.62 -6.51
C GLU A 133 -1.27 6.01 -7.84
N GLY A 134 -0.72 6.52 -8.95
CA GLY A 134 -1.15 6.14 -10.30
C GLY A 134 -2.63 6.47 -10.56
N ALA A 135 -3.44 5.47 -10.90
CA ALA A 135 -4.87 5.65 -11.17
C ALA A 135 -5.76 5.65 -9.91
N ARG A 136 -5.21 5.40 -8.72
CA ARG A 136 -5.97 5.39 -7.46
C ARG A 136 -5.81 6.73 -6.76
N ALA A 137 -6.91 7.27 -6.24
CA ALA A 137 -6.91 8.46 -5.41
C ALA A 137 -7.85 8.28 -4.23
N VAL A 138 -7.45 8.79 -3.07
CA VAL A 138 -8.25 8.88 -1.85
C VAL A 138 -8.27 10.34 -1.43
N THR A 139 -9.44 10.82 -1.03
CA THR A 139 -9.58 12.16 -0.48
C THR A 139 -9.88 12.04 1.01
N LEU A 140 -9.05 12.65 1.83
CA LEU A 140 -9.29 12.80 3.24
C LEU A 140 -9.90 14.17 3.47
N ARG A 141 -10.97 14.20 4.24
CA ARG A 141 -11.55 15.44 4.75
C ARG A 141 -11.14 15.62 6.19
N VAL A 142 -10.58 16.78 6.49
CA VAL A 142 -10.39 17.24 7.86
C VAL A 142 -11.67 17.99 8.22
N ASP A 143 -12.58 17.32 8.91
CA ASP A 143 -13.87 17.91 9.25
C ASP A 143 -13.78 18.79 10.51
N TRP A 144 -14.48 19.92 10.43
CA TRP A 144 -14.85 20.76 11.56
C TRP A 144 -15.90 20.02 12.42
N PRO A 145 -15.85 19.99 13.77
CA PRO A 145 -14.99 20.70 14.72
C PRO A 145 -13.96 19.82 15.47
N LEU A 146 -13.92 18.52 15.21
CA LEU A 146 -13.10 17.57 15.96
C LEU A 146 -11.71 17.34 15.33
N GLY A 147 -11.49 17.82 14.09
CA GLY A 147 -10.30 17.47 13.32
C GLY A 147 -10.27 15.99 12.93
N THR A 148 -11.44 15.32 12.96
CA THR A 148 -11.57 13.92 12.58
C THR A 148 -11.33 13.79 11.09
N VAL A 149 -10.43 12.86 10.76
CA VAL A 149 -10.07 12.55 9.39
C VAL A 149 -11.01 11.46 8.90
N HIS A 150 -11.76 11.77 7.85
CA HIS A 150 -12.68 10.82 7.22
C HIS A 150 -12.19 10.46 5.82
N LEU A 151 -12.25 9.17 5.50
CA LEU A 151 -12.05 8.64 4.16
C LEU A 151 -13.35 8.84 3.38
N ASP A 152 -13.28 9.55 2.25
CA ASP A 152 -14.37 9.66 1.26
C ASP A 152 -14.23 8.56 0.19
#